data_AF-A0A318YVD1-F1
#
_entry.id   AF-A0A318YVD1-F1
#
_cell.length_a   1.000
_cell.length_b   1.000
_cell.length_c   1.000
_cell.angle_alpha   90.00
_cell.angle_beta   90.00
_cell.angle_gamma   90.00
#
_symmetry.space_group_name_H-M   'P 1'
#
loop_
_entity.id
_entity.type
_entity.pdbx_description
1 polymer ?
#
loop_
_entity_poly.entity_id
_entity_poly.type
_entity_poly.pdbx_seq_one_letter_code
_entity_poly.pdbx_strand_id
1 'polypeptide(L)'
;MSDQAILRITREIKQIQQGADLSLAVYYDDSDIRSVRALILGPPDTPYQFGFFEVLIKFGKDYPATSPNVRALTTNGGRSRFNPNIYSSGRVCLSILGTWRGESGEQWSSAQCLESLLISIQSLMSSNPYENEPGYESSRSPSDIENMEAYVSKIHHETLRLAVLEPLEASLNITLEGSTDSLADPTSESDDNIIYEDGRPSFDPFADFRKRRFLWYYEPYMQSLVAAEKKHSRKAKFQSMPFEGGNNSMDGHFDYPELKRRMAVVRDVILRETRGWAVEGQLAKKQEWGIAASLQRQYEQIVETLKHQNNITVDLYLDEGNPFMWRLTYFGRPMTQLDGGMFKILIHLSPRFPEEQPRVFLEASSFFHIRVSKEGVLCYVPRRTEEMRYHIEGIVASLEDEHPPYDPRITVNPEATKLFWGTPEDRRKYNRELRRSVERTAET
;
A
#
# COMPACT_ATOMS: atom_id res chain seq x y z
N MET A 1 -19.44 -7.69 33.37
CA MET A 1 -18.02 -8.11 33.33
C MET A 1 -17.47 -7.65 32.00
N SER A 2 -16.34 -6.92 32.01
CA SER A 2 -15.71 -6.49 30.76
C SER A 2 -15.30 -7.73 29.97
N ASP A 3 -15.70 -7.81 28.71
CA ASP A 3 -15.36 -8.90 27.82
C ASP A 3 -13.85 -8.87 27.53
N GLN A 4 -13.10 -9.78 28.15
CA GLN A 4 -11.63 -9.81 28.11
C GLN A 4 -11.11 -10.00 26.68
N ALA A 5 -11.86 -10.70 25.83
CA ALA A 5 -11.54 -10.88 24.42
C ALA A 5 -11.61 -9.53 23.67
N ILE A 6 -12.69 -8.77 23.89
CA ILE A 6 -12.85 -7.43 23.27
C ILE A 6 -11.73 -6.49 23.68
N LEU A 7 -11.37 -6.45 24.97
CA LEU A 7 -10.26 -5.62 25.46
C LEU A 7 -8.92 -6.01 24.81
N ARG A 8 -8.69 -7.30 24.58
CA ARG A 8 -7.49 -7.81 23.92
C ARG A 8 -7.47 -7.40 22.45
N ILE A 9 -8.56 -7.64 21.71
CA ILE A 9 -8.69 -7.28 20.28
C ILE A 9 -8.47 -5.78 20.08
N THR A 10 -9.16 -4.94 20.87
CA THR A 10 -9.03 -3.47 20.79
C THR A 10 -7.57 -3.02 20.95
N ARG A 11 -6.85 -3.65 21.90
CA ARG A 11 -5.44 -3.33 22.16
C ARG A 11 -4.55 -3.73 20.99
N GLU A 12 -4.75 -4.94 20.45
CA GLU A 12 -3.96 -5.44 19.31
C GLU A 12 -4.20 -4.61 18.05
N ILE A 13 -5.44 -4.21 17.77
CA ILE A 13 -5.77 -3.31 16.65
C ILE A 13 -5.05 -1.98 16.81
N LYS A 14 -5.13 -1.37 18.00
CA LYS A 14 -4.47 -0.09 18.28
C LYS A 14 -2.95 -0.20 18.15
N GLN A 15 -2.35 -1.32 18.53
CA GLN A 15 -0.92 -1.56 18.35
C GLN A 15 -0.53 -1.56 16.88
N ILE A 16 -1.30 -2.20 16.00
CA ILE A 16 -1.03 -2.20 14.56
C ILE A 16 -1.23 -0.80 13.97
N GLN A 17 -2.32 -0.10 14.33
CA GLN A 17 -2.60 1.26 13.84
C GLN A 17 -1.53 2.28 14.27
N GLN A 18 -0.91 2.09 15.43
CA GLN A 18 0.18 2.93 15.94
C GLN A 18 1.57 2.39 15.59
N GLY A 19 1.64 1.21 14.98
CA GLY A 19 2.86 0.49 14.65
C GLY A 19 3.62 1.15 13.51
N ALA A 20 4.91 0.81 13.41
CA ALA A 20 5.77 1.29 12.33
C ALA A 20 5.71 0.39 11.08
N ASP A 21 5.02 -0.75 11.15
CA ASP A 21 4.96 -1.68 10.02
C ASP A 21 4.09 -1.12 8.89
N LEU A 22 4.76 -0.71 7.82
CA LEU A 22 4.12 -0.14 6.64
C LEU A 22 3.38 -1.16 5.78
N SER A 23 3.52 -2.44 6.10
CA SER A 23 2.94 -3.53 5.32
C SER A 23 1.55 -3.97 5.81
N LEU A 24 1.12 -3.53 6.99
CA LEU A 24 -0.15 -3.94 7.58
C LEU A 24 -1.07 -2.72 7.75
N ALA A 25 -2.35 -2.90 7.42
CA ALA A 25 -3.41 -1.98 7.81
C ALA A 25 -4.61 -2.78 8.32
N VAL A 26 -5.30 -2.27 9.33
CA VAL A 26 -6.45 -2.94 9.94
C VAL A 26 -7.63 -1.99 10.07
N TYR A 27 -8.82 -2.54 9.84
CA TYR A 27 -10.09 -1.85 9.98
C TYR A 27 -11.09 -2.76 10.69
N TYR A 28 -11.89 -2.18 11.58
CA TYR A 28 -13.01 -2.83 12.21
C TYR A 28 -14.20 -1.88 12.24
N ASP A 29 -15.40 -2.45 12.22
CA ASP A 29 -16.63 -1.69 12.42
C ASP A 29 -16.95 -1.63 13.92
N ASP A 30 -17.31 -0.46 14.45
CA ASP A 30 -17.65 -0.30 15.87
C ASP A 30 -18.84 -1.16 16.31
N SER A 31 -19.71 -1.57 15.36
CA SER A 31 -20.82 -2.50 15.61
C SER A 31 -20.38 -3.95 15.79
N ASP A 32 -19.24 -4.35 15.23
CA ASP A 32 -18.67 -5.70 15.38
C ASP A 32 -17.14 -5.71 15.41
N ILE A 33 -16.57 -5.38 16.58
CA ILE A 33 -15.13 -5.42 16.82
C ILE A 33 -14.50 -6.82 16.69
N ARG A 34 -15.30 -7.89 16.65
CA ARG A 34 -14.81 -9.26 16.43
C ARG A 34 -14.63 -9.58 14.96
N SER A 35 -15.10 -8.74 14.06
CA SER A 35 -14.90 -8.86 12.62
C SER A 35 -13.94 -7.77 12.15
N VAL A 36 -12.71 -8.17 11.87
CA VAL A 36 -11.62 -7.26 11.46
C VAL A 36 -11.24 -7.55 10.02
N ARG A 37 -11.21 -6.51 9.19
CA ARG A 37 -10.58 -6.57 7.87
C ARG A 37 -9.13 -6.13 8.03
N ALA A 38 -8.21 -6.81 7.37
CA ALA A 38 -6.82 -6.42 7.32
C ALA A 38 -6.32 -6.41 5.87
N LEU A 39 -5.41 -5.48 5.59
CA LEU A 39 -4.69 -5.36 4.34
C LEU A 39 -3.23 -5.72 4.60
N ILE A 40 -2.71 -6.64 3.80
CA ILE A 40 -1.32 -7.09 3.82
C ILE A 40 -0.68 -6.66 2.50
N LEU A 41 0.37 -5.84 2.60
CA LEU A 41 1.20 -5.47 1.46
C LEU A 41 2.10 -6.67 1.13
N GLY A 42 2.08 -7.09 -0.14
CA GLY A 42 2.92 -8.18 -0.60
C GLY A 42 4.41 -7.82 -0.51
N PRO A 43 5.27 -8.75 -0.04
CA PRO A 43 6.67 -8.46 0.23
C PRO A 43 7.46 -8.01 -1.02
N PRO A 44 8.41 -7.07 -0.89
CA PRO A 44 9.35 -6.73 -1.95
C PRO A 44 10.11 -7.95 -2.47
N ASP A 45 10.52 -7.93 -3.74
CA ASP A 45 11.30 -9.00 -4.39
C ASP A 45 10.59 -10.37 -4.46
N THR A 46 9.25 -10.35 -4.46
CA THR A 46 8.39 -11.53 -4.63
C THR A 46 7.37 -11.28 -5.76
N PRO A 47 6.72 -12.31 -6.32
CA PRO A 47 5.61 -12.08 -7.28
C PRO A 47 4.40 -11.38 -6.65
N TYR A 48 4.39 -11.15 -5.34
CA TYR A 48 3.35 -10.42 -4.62
C TYR A 48 3.70 -8.94 -4.43
N GLN A 49 4.88 -8.50 -4.85
CA GLN A 49 5.47 -7.21 -4.53
C GLN A 49 4.48 -6.04 -4.62
N PHE A 50 4.28 -5.40 -3.47
CA PHE A 50 3.43 -4.24 -3.27
C PHE A 50 1.95 -4.45 -3.67
N GLY A 51 1.48 -5.69 -3.81
CA GLY A 51 0.06 -6.00 -3.95
C GLY A 51 -0.70 -5.79 -2.64
N PHE A 52 -1.97 -5.38 -2.70
CA PHE A 52 -2.81 -5.16 -1.53
C PHE A 52 -3.74 -6.37 -1.30
N PHE A 53 -3.28 -7.31 -0.48
CA PHE A 53 -4.02 -8.55 -0.18
C PHE A 53 -4.92 -8.34 1.03
N GLU A 54 -6.22 -8.51 0.84
CA GLU A 54 -7.19 -8.31 1.91
C GLU A 54 -7.61 -9.64 2.53
N VAL A 55 -7.70 -9.66 3.87
CA VAL A 55 -8.16 -10.80 4.65
C VAL A 55 -9.22 -10.36 5.66
N LEU A 56 -10.19 -11.23 5.91
CA LEU A 56 -11.20 -11.11 6.95
C LEU A 56 -10.82 -12.01 8.12
N ILE A 57 -10.76 -11.44 9.33
CA ILE A 57 -10.47 -12.14 10.58
C ILE A 57 -11.71 -12.07 11.46
N LYS A 58 -12.23 -13.24 11.87
CA LYS A 58 -13.35 -13.37 12.80
C LYS A 58 -12.88 -13.99 14.11
N PHE A 59 -12.93 -13.21 15.18
CA PHE A 59 -12.54 -13.63 16.52
C PHE A 59 -13.68 -14.35 17.24
N GLY A 60 -13.40 -15.54 17.78
CA GLY A 60 -14.33 -16.28 18.63
C GLY A 60 -14.51 -15.63 20.01
N LYS A 61 -15.51 -16.10 20.77
CA LYS A 61 -15.72 -15.67 22.17
C LYS A 61 -14.56 -16.07 23.07
N ASP A 62 -13.88 -17.18 22.75
CA ASP A 62 -12.79 -17.72 23.54
C ASP A 62 -11.42 -17.14 23.18
N TYR A 63 -11.35 -16.10 22.33
CA TYR A 63 -10.09 -15.44 22.00
C TYR A 63 -9.44 -14.81 23.25
N PRO A 64 -8.13 -14.97 23.50
CA PRO A 64 -7.11 -15.58 22.64
C PRO A 64 -6.81 -17.07 22.91
N ALA A 65 -7.64 -17.79 23.67
CA ALA A 65 -7.43 -19.22 23.93
C ALA A 65 -7.58 -20.07 22.66
N THR A 66 -8.41 -19.64 21.71
CA THR A 66 -8.54 -20.24 20.37
C THR A 66 -8.11 -19.26 19.28
N SER A 67 -7.62 -19.79 18.17
CA SER A 67 -7.27 -18.99 17.00
C SER A 67 -8.52 -18.33 16.40
N PRO A 68 -8.38 -17.15 15.78
CA PRO A 68 -9.46 -16.58 14.98
C PRO A 68 -9.63 -17.35 13.66
N ASN A 69 -10.80 -17.24 13.05
CA ASN A 69 -11.02 -17.71 11.69
C ASN A 69 -10.54 -16.66 10.70
N VAL A 70 -9.82 -17.09 9.65
CA VAL A 70 -9.26 -16.21 8.62
C VAL A 70 -9.76 -16.62 7.24
N ARG A 71 -10.18 -15.64 6.43
CA ARG A 71 -10.53 -15.82 5.02
C ARG A 71 -9.86 -14.76 4.16
N ALA A 72 -9.11 -15.16 3.14
CA ALA A 72 -8.63 -14.26 2.11
C ALA A 72 -9.78 -13.77 1.22
N LEU A 73 -9.80 -12.48 0.93
CA LEU A 73 -10.85 -11.81 0.14
C LEU A 73 -10.37 -11.49 -1.28
N THR A 74 -9.07 -11.29 -1.48
CA THR A 74 -8.47 -11.08 -2.81
C THR A 74 -8.37 -12.42 -3.55
N THR A 75 -9.48 -12.91 -4.10
CA THR A 75 -9.54 -14.24 -4.74
C THR A 75 -10.26 -14.27 -6.10
N ASN A 76 -10.60 -13.10 -6.66
CA ASN A 76 -11.33 -13.00 -7.93
C ASN A 76 -12.66 -13.78 -7.92
N GLY A 77 -13.39 -13.69 -6.80
CA GLY A 77 -14.67 -14.39 -6.62
C GLY A 77 -14.52 -15.91 -6.64
N GLY A 78 -13.46 -16.46 -6.03
CA GLY A 78 -13.26 -17.91 -5.97
C GLY A 78 -12.42 -18.51 -7.10
N ARG A 79 -11.78 -17.68 -7.95
CA ARG A 79 -11.12 -18.12 -9.20
C ARG A 79 -9.60 -17.99 -9.23
N SER A 80 -9.02 -17.29 -8.26
CA SER A 80 -7.58 -17.03 -8.24
C SER A 80 -6.96 -17.59 -6.98
N ARG A 81 -6.23 -18.71 -7.14
CA ARG A 81 -5.37 -19.30 -6.12
C ARG A 81 -4.03 -18.57 -6.06
N PHE A 82 -3.86 -17.68 -5.08
CA PHE A 82 -2.64 -16.86 -4.98
C PHE A 82 -1.42 -17.61 -4.47
N ASN A 83 -1.60 -18.65 -3.66
CA ASN A 83 -0.51 -19.40 -3.05
C ASN A 83 -0.96 -20.84 -2.79
N PRO A 84 -0.05 -21.83 -2.73
CA PRO A 84 -0.43 -23.16 -2.28
C PRO A 84 -1.19 -23.20 -0.96
N ASN A 85 -0.89 -22.25 -0.06
CA ASN A 85 -1.54 -22.08 1.23
C ASN A 85 -2.64 -20.99 1.26
N ILE A 86 -2.93 -20.32 0.14
CA ILE A 86 -4.01 -19.33 0.01
C ILE A 86 -4.89 -19.74 -1.18
N TYR A 87 -5.95 -20.48 -0.86
CA TYR A 87 -6.80 -21.13 -1.85
C TYR A 87 -7.67 -20.11 -2.58
N SER A 88 -8.14 -20.49 -3.78
CA SER A 88 -9.11 -19.70 -4.54
C SER A 88 -10.39 -19.42 -3.73
N SER A 89 -10.83 -20.36 -2.88
CA SER A 89 -12.00 -20.18 -2.00
C SER A 89 -11.79 -19.19 -0.84
N GLY A 90 -10.59 -18.63 -0.70
CA GLY A 90 -10.20 -17.77 0.42
C GLY A 90 -9.72 -18.52 1.67
N ARG A 91 -9.65 -19.85 1.63
CA ARG A 91 -9.08 -20.61 2.76
C ARG A 91 -7.59 -20.35 2.89
N VAL A 92 -7.14 -20.04 4.11
CA VAL A 92 -5.72 -19.85 4.46
C VAL A 92 -5.23 -21.05 5.28
N CYS A 93 -4.15 -21.68 4.83
CA CYS A 93 -3.53 -22.85 5.44
C CYS A 93 -2.30 -22.44 6.26
N LEU A 94 -2.42 -22.42 7.59
CA LEU A 94 -1.33 -22.14 8.52
C LEU A 94 -1.44 -23.06 9.74
N SER A 95 -0.29 -23.49 10.27
CA SER A 95 -0.22 -24.32 11.49
C SER A 95 -0.82 -23.60 12.70
N ILE A 96 -0.54 -22.30 12.82
CA ILE A 96 -1.11 -21.43 13.86
C ILE A 96 -2.62 -21.23 13.74
N LEU A 97 -3.24 -21.59 12.61
CA LEU A 97 -4.69 -21.57 12.43
C LEU A 97 -5.32 -22.96 12.59
N GLY A 98 -4.51 -24.00 12.82
CA GLY A 98 -4.95 -25.40 12.81
C GLY A 98 -5.39 -25.89 11.43
N THR A 99 -5.12 -25.13 10.37
CA THR A 99 -5.50 -25.46 8.97
C THR A 99 -4.35 -26.08 8.18
N TRP A 100 -3.18 -26.24 8.81
CA TRP A 100 -2.01 -26.92 8.27
C TRP A 100 -1.32 -27.77 9.35
N ARG A 101 -0.50 -28.73 8.92
CA ARG A 101 0.33 -29.52 9.84
C ARG A 101 1.40 -28.62 10.45
N GLY A 102 1.69 -28.78 11.73
CA GLY A 102 2.76 -28.07 12.43
C GLY A 102 3.31 -28.92 13.55
N GLU A 103 4.58 -28.70 13.89
CA GLU A 103 5.25 -29.34 15.01
C GLU A 103 4.73 -28.81 16.36
N SER A 104 5.07 -29.50 17.44
CA SER A 104 4.76 -29.07 18.80
C SER A 104 5.37 -27.69 19.07
N GLY A 105 4.53 -26.67 19.21
CA GLY A 105 4.95 -25.27 19.40
C GLY A 105 4.68 -24.35 18.20
N GLU A 106 4.36 -24.90 17.03
CA GLU A 106 3.99 -24.14 15.83
C GLU A 106 2.47 -23.92 15.69
N GLN A 107 1.69 -24.47 16.62
CA GLN A 107 0.25 -24.31 16.68
C GLN A 107 -0.15 -23.03 17.44
N TRP A 108 -1.42 -22.65 17.34
CA TRP A 108 -1.95 -21.49 18.06
C TRP A 108 -1.64 -21.58 19.55
N SER A 109 -1.23 -20.45 20.13
CA SER A 109 -1.22 -20.25 21.57
C SER A 109 -1.63 -18.83 21.89
N SER A 110 -2.13 -18.59 23.09
CA SER A 110 -2.53 -17.26 23.55
C SER A 110 -1.38 -16.23 23.62
N ALA A 111 -0.14 -16.66 23.35
CA ALA A 111 1.01 -15.77 23.18
C ALA A 111 1.01 -15.07 21.81
N GLN A 112 0.37 -15.67 20.80
CA GLN A 112 0.18 -15.07 19.48
C GLN A 112 -0.85 -13.93 19.54
N CYS A 113 -0.83 -13.06 18.54
CA CYS A 113 -1.70 -11.90 18.43
C CYS A 113 -2.08 -11.65 16.96
N LEU A 114 -2.96 -10.69 16.72
CA LEU A 114 -3.34 -10.29 15.36
C LEU A 114 -2.11 -9.91 14.50
N GLU A 115 -1.14 -9.18 15.04
CA GLU A 115 0.06 -8.78 14.29
C GLU A 115 0.88 -10.00 13.86
N SER A 116 1.20 -10.92 14.78
CA SER A 116 1.97 -12.12 14.45
C SER A 116 1.24 -13.07 13.50
N LEU A 117 -0.10 -13.11 13.57
CA LEU A 117 -0.94 -13.81 12.59
C LEU A 117 -0.81 -13.19 11.19
N LEU A 118 -0.93 -11.87 11.06
CA LEU A 118 -0.81 -11.19 9.78
C LEU A 118 0.60 -11.34 9.17
N ILE A 119 1.64 -11.25 10.00
CA ILE A 119 3.03 -11.52 9.58
C ILE A 119 3.18 -12.97 9.10
N SER A 120 2.53 -13.93 9.77
CA SER A 120 2.55 -15.34 9.34
C SER A 120 1.82 -15.59 8.02
N ILE A 121 0.79 -14.80 7.70
CA ILE A 121 0.13 -14.85 6.38
C ILE A 121 1.05 -14.22 5.33
N GLN A 122 1.67 -13.09 5.65
CA GLN A 122 2.61 -12.41 4.76
C GLN A 122 3.82 -13.29 4.42
N SER A 123 4.33 -14.09 5.37
CA SER A 123 5.49 -14.97 5.14
C SER A 123 5.23 -16.09 4.13
N LEU A 124 3.95 -16.44 3.88
CA LEU A 124 3.59 -17.37 2.80
C LEU A 124 3.87 -16.77 1.41
N MET A 125 3.92 -15.44 1.29
CA MET A 125 4.14 -14.71 0.04
C MET A 125 5.64 -14.68 -0.32
N SER A 126 6.25 -15.85 -0.47
CA SER A 126 7.67 -16.03 -0.76
C SER A 126 8.04 -15.67 -2.20
N SER A 127 9.35 -15.55 -2.48
CA SER A 127 9.86 -15.31 -3.84
C SER A 127 9.61 -16.47 -4.80
N ASN A 128 9.55 -17.70 -4.27
CA ASN A 128 9.19 -18.91 -5.01
C ASN A 128 8.02 -19.64 -4.34
N PRO A 129 6.77 -19.20 -4.56
CA PRO A 129 5.61 -19.79 -3.91
C PRO A 129 5.27 -21.20 -4.41
N TYR A 130 5.93 -21.71 -5.46
CA TYR A 130 5.78 -23.10 -5.90
C TYR A 130 6.31 -24.08 -4.85
N GLU A 131 7.38 -23.71 -4.13
CA GLU A 131 8.00 -24.53 -3.07
C GLU A 131 7.11 -24.66 -1.83
N ASN A 132 6.04 -23.85 -1.71
CA ASN A 132 5.10 -23.94 -0.60
C ASN A 132 4.13 -25.13 -0.73
N GLU A 133 4.04 -25.78 -1.90
CA GLU A 133 3.22 -26.97 -2.08
C GLU A 133 3.91 -28.21 -1.44
N PRO A 134 3.22 -28.98 -0.58
CA PRO A 134 3.74 -30.23 -0.04
C PRO A 134 4.34 -31.16 -1.10
N GLY A 135 5.57 -31.60 -0.87
CA GLY A 135 6.31 -32.47 -1.77
C GLY A 135 7.06 -31.74 -2.88
N TYR A 136 6.95 -30.41 -2.97
CA TYR A 136 7.67 -29.59 -3.96
C TYR A 136 8.82 -28.76 -3.36
N GLU A 137 9.11 -28.92 -2.06
CA GLU A 137 10.08 -28.09 -1.30
C GLU A 137 11.52 -28.23 -1.84
N SER A 138 11.87 -29.41 -2.34
CA SER A 138 13.19 -29.73 -2.92
C SER A 138 13.12 -30.06 -4.41
N SER A 139 12.04 -29.64 -5.09
CA SER A 139 11.87 -29.86 -6.52
C SER A 139 12.91 -29.09 -7.32
N ARG A 140 13.71 -29.80 -8.10
CA ARG A 140 14.84 -29.25 -8.86
C ARG A 140 14.95 -29.83 -10.28
N SER A 141 13.95 -30.59 -10.74
CA SER A 141 13.99 -31.10 -12.11
C SER A 141 13.90 -29.93 -13.11
N PRO A 142 14.38 -30.09 -14.36
CA PRO A 142 14.23 -29.05 -15.38
C PRO A 142 12.77 -28.61 -15.57
N SER A 143 11.82 -29.55 -15.48
CA SER A 143 10.39 -29.24 -15.55
C SER A 143 9.90 -28.46 -14.33
N ASP A 144 10.43 -28.71 -13.14
CA ASP A 144 10.06 -27.95 -11.94
C ASP A 144 10.54 -26.52 -12.02
N ILE A 145 11.76 -26.29 -12.52
CA ILE A 145 12.30 -24.94 -12.71
C ILE A 145 11.43 -24.14 -13.68
N GLU A 146 11.00 -24.75 -14.79
CA GLU A 146 10.06 -24.13 -15.73
C GLU A 146 8.70 -23.83 -15.07
N ASN A 147 8.16 -24.78 -14.30
CA ASN A 147 6.90 -24.59 -13.57
C ASN A 147 7.02 -23.48 -12.51
N MET A 148 8.14 -23.40 -11.79
CA MET A 148 8.41 -22.34 -10.81
C MET A 148 8.37 -20.96 -11.49
N GLU A 149 9.07 -20.79 -12.62
CA GLU A 149 9.08 -19.53 -13.36
C GLU A 149 7.69 -19.16 -13.90
N ALA A 150 6.95 -20.15 -14.42
CA ALA A 150 5.58 -19.96 -14.90
C ALA A 150 4.61 -19.59 -13.77
N TYR A 151 4.74 -20.23 -12.61
CA TYR A 151 3.93 -19.96 -11.42
C TYR A 151 4.19 -18.56 -10.85
N VAL A 152 5.47 -18.18 -10.73
CA VAL A 152 5.89 -16.83 -10.35
C VAL A 152 5.32 -15.78 -11.32
N SER A 153 5.41 -16.04 -12.63
CA SER A 153 4.93 -15.11 -13.66
C SER A 153 3.43 -14.86 -13.58
N LYS A 154 2.62 -15.93 -13.41
CA LYS A 154 1.16 -15.75 -13.32
C LYS A 154 0.72 -15.09 -12.03
N ILE A 155 1.33 -15.44 -10.88
CA ILE A 155 1.04 -14.77 -9.60
C ILE A 155 1.39 -13.30 -9.72
N HIS A 156 2.54 -12.96 -10.29
CA HIS A 156 2.92 -11.57 -10.54
C HIS A 156 1.88 -10.84 -11.38
N HIS A 157 1.42 -11.44 -12.49
CA HIS A 157 0.39 -10.81 -13.31
C HIS A 157 -0.90 -10.55 -12.50
N GLU A 158 -1.35 -11.56 -11.78
CA GLU A 158 -2.59 -11.52 -11.00
C GLU A 158 -2.49 -10.61 -9.77
N THR A 159 -1.31 -10.47 -9.16
CA THR A 159 -1.04 -9.47 -8.12
C THR A 159 -1.30 -8.07 -8.65
N LEU A 160 -0.73 -7.71 -9.80
CA LEU A 160 -0.92 -6.38 -10.38
C LEU A 160 -2.37 -6.14 -10.79
N ARG A 161 -3.05 -7.16 -11.33
CA ARG A 161 -4.44 -7.04 -11.76
C ARG A 161 -5.42 -6.97 -10.59
N LEU A 162 -5.41 -7.98 -9.73
CA LEU A 162 -6.43 -8.20 -8.70
C LEU A 162 -6.09 -7.54 -7.36
N ALA A 163 -4.80 -7.51 -6.98
CA ALA A 163 -4.39 -6.98 -5.69
C ALA A 163 -4.00 -5.49 -5.77
N VAL A 164 -3.76 -4.94 -6.98
CA VAL A 164 -3.45 -3.52 -7.17
C VAL A 164 -4.56 -2.80 -7.93
N LEU A 165 -4.81 -3.16 -9.19
CA LEU A 165 -5.66 -2.37 -10.08
C LEU A 165 -7.15 -2.44 -9.74
N GLU A 166 -7.73 -3.64 -9.64
CA GLU A 166 -9.18 -3.78 -9.46
C GLU A 166 -9.73 -3.11 -8.19
N PRO A 167 -9.10 -3.22 -7.00
CA PRO A 167 -9.55 -2.49 -5.82
C PRO A 167 -9.48 -0.97 -5.99
N LEU A 168 -8.44 -0.47 -6.67
CA LEU A 168 -8.29 0.96 -6.96
C LEU A 168 -9.35 1.44 -7.94
N GLU A 169 -9.55 0.71 -9.04
CA GLU A 169 -10.56 1.00 -10.06
C GLU A 169 -11.96 1.02 -9.45
N ALA A 170 -12.29 0.06 -8.60
CA ALA A 170 -13.55 0.04 -7.85
C ALA A 170 -13.69 1.28 -6.94
N SER A 171 -12.66 1.61 -6.15
CA SER A 171 -12.69 2.78 -5.25
C SER A 171 -12.76 4.13 -5.97
N LEU A 172 -12.29 4.18 -7.22
CA LEU A 172 -12.25 5.37 -8.08
C LEU A 172 -13.42 5.42 -9.06
N ASN A 173 -14.32 4.42 -9.06
CA ASN A 173 -15.41 4.25 -10.02
C ASN A 173 -14.94 4.27 -11.49
N ILE A 174 -13.77 3.70 -11.77
CA ILE A 174 -13.24 3.59 -13.13
C ILE A 174 -13.95 2.43 -13.82
N THR A 175 -14.81 2.75 -14.79
CA THR A 175 -15.47 1.72 -15.62
C THR A 175 -14.54 1.37 -16.77
N LEU A 176 -14.18 0.09 -16.90
CA LEU A 176 -13.44 -0.39 -18.06
C LEU A 176 -14.42 -0.55 -19.24
N GLU A 177 -14.19 0.16 -20.34
CA GLU A 177 -14.92 -0.09 -21.59
C GLU A 177 -14.62 -1.52 -22.08
N GLY A 178 -15.61 -2.43 -21.97
CA GLY A 178 -15.53 -3.80 -22.49
C GLY A 178 -15.88 -4.94 -21.53
N SER A 179 -16.20 -4.68 -20.26
CA SER A 179 -16.67 -5.71 -19.32
C SER A 179 -18.19 -5.92 -19.41
N THR A 180 -18.67 -6.38 -20.56
CA THR A 180 -19.96 -7.09 -20.66
C THR A 180 -19.65 -8.57 -20.75
N ASP A 181 -19.52 -9.24 -19.59
CA ASP A 181 -19.78 -10.67 -19.42
C ASP A 181 -19.59 -11.07 -17.95
N SER A 182 -20.62 -10.83 -17.14
CA SER A 182 -20.99 -11.63 -15.95
C SER A 182 -22.24 -11.04 -15.30
N LEU A 183 -23.39 -11.24 -15.96
CA LEU A 183 -24.65 -11.32 -15.22
C LEU A 183 -24.64 -12.68 -14.49
N ALA A 184 -24.73 -12.65 -13.16
CA ALA A 184 -24.74 -13.83 -12.31
C ALA A 184 -25.95 -14.73 -12.62
N ASP A 185 -25.70 -16.04 -12.65
CA ASP A 185 -26.72 -17.09 -12.71
C ASP A 185 -27.40 -17.22 -11.32
N PRO A 186 -28.74 -17.10 -11.17
CA PRO A 186 -29.37 -16.93 -9.86
C PRO A 186 -29.52 -18.19 -9.00
N THR A 187 -28.97 -19.35 -9.38
CA THR A 187 -29.40 -20.65 -8.81
C THR A 187 -28.39 -21.40 -7.94
N SER A 188 -27.32 -20.77 -7.43
CA SER A 188 -26.48 -21.40 -6.41
C SER A 188 -26.82 -20.86 -5.01
N GLU A 189 -27.57 -21.65 -4.24
CA GLU A 189 -27.72 -21.49 -2.79
C GLU A 189 -26.37 -21.80 -2.11
N SER A 190 -25.52 -20.79 -2.02
CA SER A 190 -24.39 -20.74 -1.10
C SER A 190 -24.51 -19.46 -0.29
N ASP A 191 -24.45 -19.58 1.03
CA ASP A 191 -24.44 -18.50 2.05
C ASP A 191 -23.25 -17.51 1.93
N ASP A 192 -22.60 -17.46 0.77
CA ASP A 192 -21.38 -16.71 0.47
C ASP A 192 -21.63 -15.45 -0.37
N ASN A 193 -22.87 -15.00 -0.48
CA ASN A 193 -23.13 -13.67 -1.00
C ASN A 193 -22.76 -12.64 0.08
N ILE A 194 -21.56 -12.07 -0.03
CA ILE A 194 -21.44 -10.63 0.21
C ILE A 194 -22.29 -10.01 -0.91
N ILE A 195 -23.60 -9.94 -0.68
CA ILE A 195 -24.49 -9.08 -1.45
C ILE A 195 -23.92 -7.69 -1.23
N TYR A 196 -23.49 -7.04 -2.31
CA TYR A 196 -23.32 -5.61 -2.36
C TYR A 196 -24.70 -5.00 -2.13
N GLU A 197 -25.07 -4.82 -0.86
CA GLU A 197 -26.36 -4.21 -0.51
C GLU A 197 -26.40 -2.76 -1.01
N ASP A 198 -27.48 -2.45 -1.72
CA ASP A 198 -28.07 -1.12 -1.87
C ASP A 198 -27.43 -0.07 -2.79
N GLY A 199 -26.64 -0.45 -3.81
CA GLY A 199 -26.25 0.49 -4.87
C GLY A 199 -25.54 1.77 -4.37
N ARG A 200 -25.13 1.78 -3.10
CA ARG A 200 -24.18 2.71 -2.51
C ARG A 200 -22.79 2.12 -2.80
N PRO A 201 -21.77 2.95 -3.06
CA PRO A 201 -20.41 2.44 -3.09
C PRO A 201 -20.16 1.71 -1.77
N SER A 202 -19.90 0.41 -1.84
CA SER A 202 -19.50 -0.39 -0.67
C SER A 202 -18.37 0.35 0.03
N PHE A 203 -18.54 0.65 1.32
CA PHE A 203 -17.52 1.35 2.08
C PHE A 203 -16.20 0.56 2.03
N ASP A 204 -15.17 1.18 1.43
CA ASP A 204 -13.83 0.62 1.35
C ASP A 204 -12.90 1.34 2.34
N PRO A 205 -12.62 0.75 3.51
CA PRO A 205 -11.79 1.37 4.55
C PRO A 205 -10.34 1.56 4.13
N PHE A 206 -9.90 0.87 3.07
CA PHE A 206 -8.51 0.92 2.61
C PHE A 206 -8.33 1.74 1.34
N ALA A 207 -9.37 2.39 0.83
CA ALA A 207 -9.31 3.15 -0.43
C ALA A 207 -8.18 4.19 -0.39
N ASP A 208 -8.14 5.03 0.65
CA ASP A 208 -7.10 6.04 0.81
C ASP A 208 -5.70 5.44 0.92
N PHE A 209 -5.57 4.38 1.72
CA PHE A 209 -4.30 3.67 1.91
C PHE A 209 -3.76 3.15 0.58
N ARG A 210 -4.60 2.46 -0.22
CA ARG A 210 -4.24 1.95 -1.54
C ARG A 210 -3.82 3.08 -2.47
N LYS A 211 -4.59 4.19 -2.54
CA LYS A 211 -4.25 5.34 -3.41
C LYS A 211 -2.88 5.93 -3.08
N ARG A 212 -2.56 6.14 -1.80
CA ARG A 212 -1.26 6.69 -1.38
C ARG A 212 -0.10 5.76 -1.70
N ARG A 213 -0.22 4.49 -1.32
CA ARG A 213 0.81 3.48 -1.57
C ARG A 213 1.00 3.22 -3.06
N PHE A 214 -0.07 3.28 -3.84
CA PHE A 214 -0.01 3.19 -5.29
C PHE A 214 0.86 4.29 -5.90
N LEU A 215 0.69 5.55 -5.48
CA LEU A 215 1.56 6.64 -5.95
C LEU A 215 3.02 6.43 -5.55
N TRP A 216 3.28 5.85 -4.38
CA TRP A 216 4.64 5.54 -3.93
C TRP A 216 5.30 4.43 -4.77
N TYR A 217 4.53 3.41 -5.14
CA TYR A 217 5.04 2.21 -5.82
C TYR A 217 4.81 2.21 -7.33
N TYR A 218 4.29 3.30 -7.89
CA TYR A 218 4.00 3.44 -9.32
C TYR A 218 5.21 3.10 -10.21
N GLU A 219 6.38 3.66 -9.90
CA GLU A 219 7.62 3.40 -10.65
C GLU A 219 8.03 1.91 -10.59
N PRO A 220 8.14 1.26 -9.41
CA PRO A 220 8.31 -0.18 -9.31
C PRO A 220 7.33 -1.00 -10.16
N TYR A 221 6.02 -0.71 -10.11
CA TYR A 221 5.02 -1.43 -10.91
C TYR A 221 5.29 -1.28 -12.41
N MET A 222 5.59 -0.07 -12.88
CA MET A 222 5.84 0.19 -14.30
C MET A 222 7.11 -0.50 -14.80
N GLN A 223 8.18 -0.52 -13.99
CA GLN A 223 9.41 -1.25 -14.33
C GLN A 223 9.18 -2.76 -14.43
N SER A 224 8.44 -3.30 -13.47
CA SER A 224 8.04 -4.71 -13.42
C SER A 224 7.18 -5.10 -14.63
N LEU A 225 6.19 -4.28 -14.99
CA LEU A 225 5.35 -4.48 -16.19
C LEU A 225 6.16 -4.49 -17.48
N VAL A 226 7.07 -3.52 -17.66
CA VAL A 226 7.92 -3.43 -18.87
C VAL A 226 8.89 -4.63 -18.95
N ALA A 227 9.38 -5.13 -17.82
CA ALA A 227 10.22 -6.32 -17.80
C ALA A 227 9.42 -7.59 -18.17
N ALA A 228 8.20 -7.73 -17.66
CA ALA A 228 7.35 -8.90 -17.89
C ALA A 228 6.76 -8.93 -19.32
N GLU A 229 6.41 -7.76 -19.88
CA GLU A 229 5.93 -7.60 -21.26
C GLU A 229 6.94 -8.14 -22.30
N LYS A 230 8.24 -8.08 -22.01
CA LYS A 230 9.29 -8.65 -22.89
C LYS A 230 9.35 -10.18 -22.86
N LYS A 231 8.85 -10.80 -21.80
CA LYS A 231 8.92 -12.25 -21.58
C LYS A 231 7.68 -12.97 -22.08
N HIS A 232 6.52 -12.34 -21.98
CA HIS A 232 5.22 -12.98 -22.22
C HIS A 232 4.45 -12.27 -23.33
N SER A 233 3.95 -13.06 -24.28
CA SER A 233 3.10 -12.53 -25.35
C SER A 233 1.68 -12.22 -24.84
N ARG A 234 1.05 -11.22 -25.46
CA ARG A 234 -0.31 -10.81 -25.11
C ARG A 234 -1.30 -11.95 -25.35
N LYS A 235 -2.21 -12.17 -24.40
CA LYS A 235 -3.22 -13.23 -24.35
C LYS A 235 -2.65 -14.65 -24.30
N ALA A 236 -1.35 -14.84 -24.02
CA ALA A 236 -0.82 -16.15 -23.69
C ALA A 236 -1.49 -16.69 -22.42
N LYS A 237 -2.00 -17.92 -22.49
CA LYS A 237 -2.67 -18.56 -21.34
C LYS A 237 -1.67 -18.85 -20.22
N PHE A 238 -2.15 -18.79 -18.98
CA PHE A 238 -1.37 -19.27 -17.85
C PHE A 238 -1.16 -20.79 -17.95
N GLN A 239 0.04 -21.21 -17.58
CA GLN A 239 0.35 -22.63 -17.42
C GLN A 239 -0.28 -23.15 -16.12
N SER A 240 -1.00 -24.26 -16.24
CA SER A 240 -1.53 -24.99 -15.09
C SER A 240 -0.38 -25.73 -14.40
N MET A 241 -0.27 -25.58 -13.09
CA MET A 241 0.69 -26.33 -12.30
C MET A 241 0.20 -27.75 -12.04
N PRO A 242 1.10 -28.73 -11.82
CA PRO A 242 0.71 -30.12 -11.54
C PRO A 242 -0.20 -30.29 -10.33
N PHE A 243 -0.09 -29.39 -9.35
CA PHE A 243 -0.86 -29.39 -8.11
C PHE A 243 -2.17 -28.58 -8.18
N GLU A 244 -2.47 -27.96 -9.32
CA GLU A 244 -3.72 -27.23 -9.52
C GLU A 244 -4.79 -28.16 -10.07
N GLY A 245 -6.00 -28.05 -9.52
CA GLY A 245 -7.11 -28.88 -9.97
C GLY A 245 -8.43 -28.58 -9.26
N GLY A 246 -9.51 -29.08 -9.84
CA GLY A 246 -10.87 -28.86 -9.34
C GLY A 246 -11.21 -27.38 -9.21
N ASN A 247 -11.69 -26.96 -8.05
CA ASN A 247 -12.08 -25.58 -7.78
C ASN A 247 -10.92 -24.72 -7.23
N ASN A 248 -9.68 -25.25 -7.17
CA ASN A 248 -8.50 -24.57 -6.61
C ASN A 248 -7.40 -24.41 -7.67
N SER A 249 -7.71 -23.68 -8.74
CA SER A 249 -6.80 -23.34 -9.83
C SER A 249 -6.61 -21.81 -9.95
N MET A 250 -5.75 -21.39 -10.86
CA MET A 250 -5.61 -20.00 -11.31
C MET A 250 -5.49 -19.99 -12.83
N ASP A 251 -6.65 -19.92 -13.47
CA ASP A 251 -6.79 -19.86 -14.93
C ASP A 251 -6.87 -18.42 -15.42
N GLY A 252 -6.28 -18.14 -16.59
CA GLY A 252 -6.24 -16.79 -17.13
C GLY A 252 -5.25 -16.64 -18.28
N HIS A 253 -4.89 -15.40 -18.56
CA HIS A 253 -3.93 -15.06 -19.60
C HIS A 253 -3.17 -13.77 -19.26
N PHE A 254 -1.97 -13.63 -19.82
CA PHE A 254 -1.17 -12.43 -19.69
C PHE A 254 -1.69 -11.30 -20.58
N ASP A 255 -1.91 -10.10 -20.04
CA ASP A 255 -2.15 -8.87 -20.81
C ASP A 255 -1.43 -7.67 -20.17
N TYR A 256 -0.10 -7.76 -20.08
CA TYR A 256 0.75 -6.68 -19.57
C TYR A 256 0.57 -5.32 -20.26
N PRO A 257 0.37 -5.22 -21.60
CA PRO A 257 0.06 -3.95 -22.25
C PRO A 257 -1.21 -3.29 -21.69
N GLU A 258 -2.25 -4.09 -21.43
CA GLU A 258 -3.49 -3.59 -20.83
C GLU A 258 -3.29 -3.20 -19.36
N LEU A 259 -2.57 -3.99 -18.56
CA LEU A 259 -2.26 -3.62 -17.16
C LEU A 259 -1.48 -2.30 -17.09
N LYS A 260 -0.54 -2.07 -18.01
CA LYS A 260 0.22 -0.82 -18.11
C LYS A 260 -0.67 0.38 -18.44
N ARG A 261 -1.62 0.21 -19.36
CA ARG A 261 -2.62 1.25 -19.69
C ARG A 261 -3.47 1.58 -18.44
N ARG A 262 -3.96 0.55 -17.75
CA ARG A 262 -4.78 0.69 -16.53
C ARG A 262 -4.03 1.37 -15.40
N MET A 263 -2.77 1.03 -15.16
CA MET A 263 -1.89 1.71 -14.19
C MET A 263 -1.83 3.22 -14.43
N ALA A 264 -1.59 3.63 -15.68
CA ALA A 264 -1.53 5.06 -16.04
C ALA A 264 -2.88 5.75 -15.81
N VAL A 265 -4.00 5.13 -16.19
CA VAL A 265 -5.34 5.67 -15.95
C VAL A 265 -5.59 5.85 -14.45
N VAL A 266 -5.36 4.82 -13.63
CA VAL A 266 -5.55 4.88 -12.17
C VAL A 266 -4.72 6.01 -11.56
N ARG A 267 -3.43 6.12 -11.93
CA ARG A 267 -2.57 7.22 -11.49
C ARG A 267 -3.16 8.58 -11.84
N ASP A 268 -3.54 8.77 -13.11
CA ASP A 268 -4.04 10.05 -13.59
C ASP A 268 -5.37 10.43 -12.92
N VAL A 269 -6.23 9.46 -12.59
CA VAL A 269 -7.45 9.70 -11.80
C VAL A 269 -7.11 10.13 -10.37
N ILE A 270 -6.18 9.45 -9.68
CA ILE A 270 -5.77 9.82 -8.32
C ILE A 270 -5.16 11.23 -8.29
N LEU A 271 -4.31 11.56 -9.27
CA LEU A 271 -3.72 12.90 -9.37
C LEU A 271 -4.78 13.97 -9.67
N ARG A 272 -5.79 13.65 -10.47
CA ARG A 272 -6.92 14.56 -10.73
C ARG A 272 -7.77 14.79 -9.48
N GLU A 273 -8.10 13.72 -8.75
CA GLU A 273 -8.78 13.80 -7.45
C GLU A 273 -8.01 14.71 -6.49
N THR A 274 -6.70 14.48 -6.36
CA THR A 274 -5.80 15.24 -5.48
C THR A 274 -5.78 16.73 -5.82
N ARG A 275 -5.75 17.09 -7.11
CA ARG A 275 -5.83 18.49 -7.56
C ARG A 275 -7.23 19.09 -7.34
N GLY A 276 -8.28 18.28 -7.47
CA GLY A 276 -9.67 18.67 -7.25
C GLY A 276 -9.95 19.14 -5.82
N TRP A 277 -9.25 18.59 -4.83
CA TRP A 277 -9.40 18.99 -3.43
C TRP A 277 -9.15 20.47 -3.17
N ALA A 278 -8.29 21.14 -3.95
CA ALA A 278 -8.11 22.58 -3.83
C ALA A 278 -9.41 23.34 -4.12
N VAL A 279 -10.15 22.90 -5.14
CA VAL A 279 -11.42 23.51 -5.57
C VAL A 279 -12.53 23.20 -4.58
N GLU A 280 -12.66 21.94 -4.16
CA GLU A 280 -13.61 21.50 -3.13
C GLU A 280 -13.35 22.23 -1.80
N GLY A 281 -12.07 22.38 -1.44
CA GLY A 281 -11.64 23.07 -0.24
C GLY A 281 -11.97 24.56 -0.23
N GLN A 282 -11.86 25.24 -1.38
CA GLN A 282 -12.30 26.64 -1.51
C GLN A 282 -13.82 26.76 -1.34
N LEU A 283 -14.59 25.81 -1.84
CA LEU A 283 -16.03 25.78 -1.60
C LEU A 283 -16.34 25.55 -0.11
N ALA A 284 -15.67 24.60 0.53
CA ALA A 284 -15.80 24.32 1.95
C ALA A 284 -15.47 25.55 2.81
N LYS A 285 -14.44 26.31 2.45
CA LYS A 285 -14.09 27.58 3.10
C LYS A 285 -15.21 28.62 2.94
N LYS A 286 -15.71 28.81 1.72
CA LYS A 286 -16.82 29.77 1.45
C LYS A 286 -18.10 29.41 2.17
N GLN A 287 -18.35 28.13 2.39
CA GLN A 287 -19.51 27.61 3.13
C GLN A 287 -19.26 27.46 4.63
N GLU A 288 -18.10 27.92 5.13
CA GLU A 288 -17.73 27.88 6.57
C GLU A 288 -17.80 26.47 7.17
N TRP A 289 -17.43 25.45 6.40
CA TRP A 289 -17.39 24.08 6.89
C TRP A 289 -16.38 23.94 8.03
N GLY A 290 -16.74 23.15 9.06
CA GLY A 290 -15.91 22.96 10.25
C GLY A 290 -14.49 22.48 9.95
N ILE A 291 -14.32 21.64 8.92
CA ILE A 291 -13.01 21.17 8.49
C ILE A 291 -12.12 22.30 7.95
N ALA A 292 -12.67 23.24 7.19
CA ALA A 292 -11.92 24.39 6.67
C ALA A 292 -11.43 25.29 7.81
N ALA A 293 -12.29 25.55 8.80
CA ALA A 293 -11.92 26.30 10.01
C ALA A 293 -10.90 25.56 10.88
N SER A 294 -11.01 24.23 10.99
CA SER A 294 -10.07 23.37 11.71
C SER A 294 -8.67 23.43 11.08
N LEU A 295 -8.57 23.22 9.76
CA LEU A 295 -7.29 23.27 9.04
C LEU A 295 -6.66 24.66 9.09
N GLN A 296 -7.46 25.72 8.93
CA GLN A 296 -7.01 27.11 9.08
C GLN A 296 -6.39 27.35 10.46
N ARG A 297 -7.05 26.88 11.53
CA ARG A 297 -6.54 26.99 12.91
C ARG A 297 -5.26 26.19 13.11
N GLN A 298 -5.19 24.97 12.59
CA GLN A 298 -3.97 24.15 12.66
C GLN A 298 -2.80 24.85 11.96
N TYR A 299 -3.03 25.43 10.78
CA TYR A 299 -2.03 26.23 10.07
C TYR A 299 -1.50 27.38 10.93
N GLU A 300 -2.40 28.21 11.48
CA GLU A 300 -2.02 29.36 12.32
C GLU A 300 -1.18 28.94 13.53
N GLN A 301 -1.58 27.86 14.22
CA GLN A 301 -0.84 27.32 15.36
C GLN A 301 0.56 26.83 14.98
N ILE A 302 0.69 26.15 13.83
CA ILE A 302 1.99 25.65 13.35
C ILE A 302 2.90 26.81 12.98
N VAL A 303 2.40 27.79 12.23
CA VAL A 303 3.18 28.98 11.83
C VAL A 303 3.65 29.76 13.05
N GLU A 304 2.80 29.96 14.05
CA GLU A 304 3.20 30.67 15.28
C GLU A 304 4.27 29.90 16.05
N THR A 305 4.14 28.57 16.12
CA THR A 305 5.16 27.70 16.74
C THR A 305 6.50 27.79 16.02
N LEU A 306 6.51 27.76 14.68
CA LEU A 306 7.73 27.88 13.87
C LEU A 306 8.44 29.23 14.08
N LYS A 307 7.67 30.32 14.18
CA LYS A 307 8.21 31.67 14.50
C LYS A 307 8.86 31.70 15.88
N HIS A 308 8.21 31.13 16.91
CA HIS A 308 8.75 31.12 18.27
C HIS A 308 10.02 30.28 18.40
N GLN A 309 10.15 29.20 17.64
CA GLN A 309 11.35 28.36 17.63
C GLN A 309 12.52 28.99 16.86
N ASN A 310 12.33 30.16 16.24
CA ASN A 310 13.29 30.83 15.37
C ASN A 310 13.83 29.87 14.29
N ASN A 311 12.97 28.98 13.79
CA ASN A 311 13.37 27.92 12.88
C ASN A 311 13.47 28.47 11.46
N ILE A 312 14.65 28.99 11.10
CA ILE A 312 14.95 29.59 9.78
C ILE A 312 14.88 28.53 8.66
N THR A 313 14.86 27.23 8.99
CA THR A 313 14.93 26.15 8.01
C THR A 313 13.60 25.82 7.34
N VAL A 314 12.48 26.34 7.84
CA VAL A 314 11.14 26.02 7.34
C VAL A 314 10.28 27.28 7.22
N ASP A 315 9.72 27.49 6.03
CA ASP A 315 8.67 28.48 5.78
C ASP A 315 7.38 27.78 5.34
N LEU A 316 6.24 28.19 5.89
CA LEU A 316 4.95 27.55 5.68
C LEU A 316 3.85 28.59 5.44
N TYR A 317 3.16 28.47 4.31
CA TYR A 317 2.07 29.36 3.94
C TYR A 317 0.96 28.63 3.17
N LEU A 318 -0.22 29.25 3.10
CA LEU A 318 -1.36 28.73 2.35
C LEU A 318 -1.32 29.26 0.91
N ASP A 319 -1.55 28.39 -0.06
CA ASP A 319 -1.68 28.77 -1.47
C ASP A 319 -2.97 29.57 -1.67
N GLU A 320 -2.85 30.84 -2.03
CA GLU A 320 -3.98 31.78 -2.18
C GLU A 320 -4.94 31.81 -0.97
N GLY A 321 -4.40 31.56 0.24
CA GLY A 321 -5.19 31.49 1.46
C GLY A 321 -6.14 30.27 1.54
N ASN A 322 -5.94 29.24 0.72
CA ASN A 322 -6.72 28.01 0.75
C ASN A 322 -6.25 27.09 1.89
N PRO A 323 -7.10 26.80 2.91
CA PRO A 323 -6.71 25.91 4.01
C PRO A 323 -6.50 24.46 3.58
N PHE A 324 -6.81 24.10 2.33
CA PHE A 324 -6.59 22.75 1.78
C PHE A 324 -5.36 22.62 0.87
N MET A 325 -4.64 23.72 0.65
CA MET A 325 -3.44 23.75 -0.18
C MET A 325 -2.32 24.47 0.56
N TRP A 326 -1.38 23.72 1.09
CA TRP A 326 -0.27 24.28 1.87
C TRP A 326 1.00 24.21 1.05
N ARG A 327 1.83 25.25 1.20
CA ARG A 327 3.15 25.34 0.61
C ARG A 327 4.17 25.40 1.73
N LEU A 328 5.08 24.43 1.70
CA LEU A 328 6.18 24.29 2.63
C LEU A 328 7.48 24.50 1.86
N THR A 329 8.27 25.49 2.24
CA THR A 329 9.63 25.66 1.76
C THR A 329 10.58 25.16 2.84
N TYR A 330 11.34 24.12 2.54
CA TYR A 330 12.41 23.64 3.40
C TYR A 330 13.75 24.13 2.86
N PHE A 331 14.54 24.78 3.72
CA PHE A 331 15.89 25.22 3.42
C PHE A 331 16.87 24.19 3.98
N GLY A 332 17.67 23.58 3.11
CA GLY A 332 18.61 22.54 3.52
C GLY A 332 19.62 23.07 4.53
N ARG A 333 19.85 22.30 5.60
CA ARG A 333 20.71 22.72 6.70
C ARG A 333 22.19 22.78 6.27
N PRO A 334 22.96 23.73 6.82
CA PRO A 334 24.41 23.76 6.61
C PRO A 334 25.07 22.44 6.97
N MET A 335 26.10 22.06 6.23
CA MET A 335 26.89 20.83 6.48
C MET A 335 26.10 19.51 6.34
N THR A 336 24.95 19.53 5.64
CA THR A 336 24.19 18.32 5.26
C THR A 336 24.28 18.06 3.76
N GLN A 337 23.77 16.91 3.31
CA GLN A 337 23.67 16.62 1.88
C GLN A 337 22.73 17.58 1.11
N LEU A 338 21.87 18.30 1.83
CA LEU A 338 20.88 19.21 1.29
C LEU A 338 21.32 20.68 1.37
N ASP A 339 22.52 20.96 1.86
CA ASP A 339 23.06 22.31 2.06
C ASP A 339 22.94 23.19 0.79
N GLY A 340 22.44 24.41 0.98
CA GLY A 340 22.17 25.37 -0.09
C GLY A 340 20.90 25.11 -0.90
N GLY A 341 20.20 23.99 -0.68
CA GLY A 341 18.95 23.66 -1.37
C GLY A 341 17.72 24.40 -0.85
N MET A 342 16.79 24.70 -1.75
CA MET A 342 15.48 25.27 -1.44
C MET A 342 14.37 24.35 -1.97
N PHE A 343 13.74 23.58 -1.08
CA PHE A 343 12.77 22.54 -1.46
C PHE A 343 11.35 23.06 -1.30
N LYS A 344 10.71 23.41 -2.42
CA LYS A 344 9.29 23.80 -2.46
C LYS A 344 8.42 22.55 -2.51
N ILE A 345 7.57 22.40 -1.50
CA ILE A 345 6.75 21.22 -1.25
C ILE A 345 5.28 21.65 -1.24
N LEU A 346 4.50 21.04 -2.11
CA LEU A 346 3.05 21.17 -2.19
C LEU A 346 2.37 20.09 -1.35
N ILE A 347 1.45 20.50 -0.50
CA ILE A 347 0.68 19.60 0.36
C ILE A 347 -0.81 19.81 0.02
N HIS A 348 -1.40 18.80 -0.61
CA HIS A 348 -2.83 18.75 -0.92
C HIS A 348 -3.57 18.05 0.21
N LEU A 349 -4.61 18.70 0.74
CA LEU A 349 -5.43 18.18 1.83
C LEU A 349 -6.83 17.88 1.34
N SER A 350 -7.34 16.69 1.68
CA SER A 350 -8.70 16.30 1.35
C SER A 350 -9.71 17.06 2.22
N PRO A 351 -10.88 17.43 1.69
CA PRO A 351 -12.06 17.80 2.49
C PRO A 351 -12.50 16.72 3.48
N ARG A 352 -12.06 15.47 3.28
CA ARG A 352 -12.27 14.32 4.15
C ARG A 352 -11.07 14.01 5.04
N PHE A 353 -10.22 14.99 5.34
CA PHE A 353 -9.14 14.81 6.32
C PHE A 353 -9.75 14.74 7.73
N PRO A 354 -9.35 13.79 8.59
CA PRO A 354 -8.17 12.90 8.48
C PRO A 354 -8.43 11.52 7.87
N GLU A 355 -9.66 11.16 7.49
CA GLU A 355 -9.95 9.88 6.85
C GLU A 355 -9.14 9.68 5.55
N GLU A 356 -8.96 10.78 4.80
CA GLU A 356 -8.03 10.86 3.68
C GLU A 356 -6.81 11.71 4.03
N GLN A 357 -5.64 11.08 3.95
CA GLN A 357 -4.39 11.68 4.38
C GLN A 357 -3.85 12.70 3.35
N PRO A 358 -2.88 13.56 3.69
CA PRO A 358 -2.34 14.52 2.74
C PRO A 358 -1.58 13.85 1.58
N ARG A 359 -1.59 14.48 0.40
CA ARG A 359 -0.74 14.11 -0.75
C ARG A 359 0.33 15.17 -0.92
N VAL A 360 1.58 14.75 -0.92
CA VAL A 360 2.73 15.66 -0.84
C VAL A 360 3.63 15.49 -2.05
N PHE A 361 3.94 16.61 -2.71
CA PHE A 361 4.74 16.66 -3.91
C PHE A 361 5.85 17.70 -3.79
N LEU A 362 7.04 17.41 -4.27
CA LEU A 362 8.06 18.42 -4.52
C LEU A 362 7.80 19.07 -5.90
N GLU A 363 7.84 20.39 -5.97
CA GLU A 363 7.64 21.12 -7.24
C GLU A 363 8.82 20.94 -8.20
N ALA A 364 10.01 20.69 -7.67
CA ALA A 364 11.19 20.38 -8.49
C ALA A 364 11.03 19.00 -9.13
N SER A 365 10.64 18.97 -10.40
CA SER A 365 10.32 17.77 -11.20
C SER A 365 11.49 16.78 -11.40
N SER A 366 12.59 16.91 -10.66
CA SER A 366 13.76 16.04 -10.76
C SER A 366 14.68 16.06 -9.52
N PHE A 367 14.14 16.23 -8.32
CA PHE A 367 14.92 16.04 -7.10
C PHE A 367 15.31 14.56 -6.94
N PHE A 368 16.61 14.27 -6.96
CA PHE A 368 17.14 12.90 -7.01
C PHE A 368 17.33 12.37 -5.59
N HIS A 369 16.28 11.75 -5.05
CA HIS A 369 16.27 11.27 -3.66
C HIS A 369 15.50 9.96 -3.51
N ILE A 370 15.91 9.12 -2.57
CA ILE A 370 15.29 7.80 -2.32
C ILE A 370 13.81 7.90 -1.89
N ARG A 371 13.41 9.00 -1.23
CA ARG A 371 12.03 9.26 -0.76
C ARG A 371 11.17 10.04 -1.75
N VAL A 372 11.71 10.48 -2.88
CA VAL A 372 11.00 11.34 -3.84
C VAL A 372 10.95 10.65 -5.19
N SER A 373 9.74 10.34 -5.65
CA SER A 373 9.52 9.73 -6.95
C SER A 373 9.91 10.68 -8.09
N LYS A 374 10.01 10.15 -9.32
CA LYS A 374 10.28 10.97 -10.51
C LYS A 374 9.22 12.04 -10.76
N GLU A 375 7.99 11.82 -10.32
CA GLU A 375 6.88 12.78 -10.43
C GLU A 375 6.78 13.72 -9.22
N GLY A 376 7.76 13.69 -8.31
CA GLY A 376 7.81 14.56 -7.13
C GLY A 376 7.02 14.05 -5.93
N VAL A 377 6.27 12.94 -6.05
CA VAL A 377 5.56 12.32 -4.89
C VAL A 377 6.56 12.02 -3.78
N LEU A 378 6.34 12.61 -2.60
CA LEU A 378 7.15 12.40 -1.41
C LEU A 378 6.59 11.25 -0.57
N CYS A 379 7.44 10.29 -0.26
CA CYS A 379 7.17 9.21 0.68
C CYS A 379 7.59 9.63 2.09
N TYR A 380 6.61 9.85 2.95
CA TYR A 380 6.82 10.21 4.36
C TYR A 380 5.81 9.49 5.26
N VAL A 381 6.16 9.33 6.53
CA VAL A 381 5.32 8.64 7.52
C VAL A 381 5.18 9.58 8.72
N PRO A 382 3.98 10.14 8.98
CA PRO A 382 3.77 10.98 10.14
C PRO A 382 3.67 10.14 11.41
N ARG A 383 4.01 10.73 12.57
CA ARG A 383 3.83 10.05 13.88
C ARG A 383 2.37 9.86 14.27
N ARG A 384 1.49 10.75 13.78
CA ARG A 384 0.03 10.66 13.89
C ARG A 384 -0.60 11.23 12.63
N THR A 385 -1.75 10.68 12.26
CA THR A 385 -2.47 10.95 11.01
C THR A 385 -3.53 12.04 11.11
N GLU A 386 -3.87 12.44 12.35
CA GLU A 386 -5.04 13.30 12.64
C GLU A 386 -4.72 14.81 12.64
N GLU A 387 -3.44 15.17 12.75
CA GLU A 387 -3.03 16.57 12.92
C GLU A 387 -1.89 16.93 11.99
N MET A 388 -2.01 18.08 11.31
CA MET A 388 -1.06 18.52 10.29
C MET A 388 0.36 18.75 10.80
N ARG A 389 0.54 19.11 12.08
CA ARG A 389 1.87 19.27 12.68
C ARG A 389 2.76 18.04 12.50
N TYR A 390 2.19 16.85 12.69
CA TYR A 390 2.94 15.59 12.57
C TYR A 390 3.23 15.22 11.12
N HIS A 391 2.42 15.73 10.17
CA HIS A 391 2.73 15.62 8.76
C HIS A 391 3.89 16.55 8.38
N ILE A 392 3.90 17.80 8.84
CA ILE A 392 5.03 18.72 8.58
C ILE A 392 6.33 18.16 9.16
N GLU A 393 6.30 17.68 10.41
CA GLU A 393 7.44 17.00 11.03
C GLU A 393 7.90 15.78 10.24
N GLY A 394 6.97 14.92 9.81
CA GLY A 394 7.29 13.72 9.03
C GLY A 394 7.85 14.03 7.64
N ILE A 395 7.37 15.08 6.99
CA ILE A 395 7.88 15.56 5.70
C ILE A 395 9.34 16.00 5.85
N VAL A 396 9.63 16.88 6.82
CA VAL A 396 11.00 17.37 7.06
C VAL A 396 11.92 16.22 7.47
N ALA A 397 11.49 15.38 8.42
CA ALA A 397 12.27 14.23 8.88
C ALA A 397 12.60 13.25 7.74
N SER A 398 11.70 13.06 6.77
CA SER A 398 11.94 12.16 5.62
C SER A 398 13.03 12.67 4.66
N LEU A 399 13.26 13.99 4.61
CA LEU A 399 14.31 14.61 3.81
C LEU A 399 15.64 14.71 4.58
N GLU A 400 15.59 14.88 5.90
CA GLU A 400 16.77 14.98 6.77
C GLU A 400 17.42 13.63 7.11
N ASP A 401 16.75 12.51 6.83
CA ASP A 401 17.26 11.16 7.11
C ASP A 401 18.37 10.76 6.12
N GLU A 402 19.62 11.07 6.48
CA GLU A 402 20.80 10.80 5.64
C GLU A 402 21.24 9.32 5.63
N HIS A 403 20.86 8.54 6.66
CA HIS A 403 21.30 7.15 6.84
C HIS A 403 20.16 6.21 7.24
N PRO A 404 19.06 6.15 6.45
CA PRO A 404 17.94 5.28 6.75
C PRO A 404 18.36 3.80 6.75
N PRO A 405 17.76 2.96 7.61
CA PRO A 405 17.82 1.52 7.42
C PRO A 405 17.22 1.16 6.05
N TYR A 406 17.74 0.11 5.43
CA TYR A 406 17.20 -0.37 4.15
C TYR A 406 15.77 -0.89 4.35
N ASP A 407 14.82 -0.26 3.67
CA ASP A 407 13.44 -0.71 3.59
C ASP A 407 12.87 -0.39 2.20
N PRO A 408 12.62 -1.40 1.34
CA PRO A 408 12.11 -1.17 -0.02
C PRO A 408 10.74 -0.50 -0.05
N ARG A 409 9.95 -0.62 1.03
CA ARG A 409 8.58 -0.10 1.12
C ARG A 409 8.53 1.41 1.27
N ILE A 410 9.67 2.02 1.52
CA ILE A 410 9.80 3.42 1.89
C ILE A 410 10.68 4.19 0.89
N THR A 411 11.12 3.48 -0.17
CA THR A 411 11.94 4.01 -1.24
C THR A 411 11.17 4.03 -2.55
N VAL A 412 10.88 5.22 -3.05
CA VAL A 412 9.94 5.43 -4.18
C VAL A 412 10.63 5.80 -5.48
N ASN A 413 11.96 5.86 -5.47
CA ASN A 413 12.79 6.08 -6.65
C ASN A 413 13.77 4.92 -6.82
N PRO A 414 13.43 3.90 -7.63
CA PRO A 414 14.26 2.70 -7.77
C PRO A 414 15.69 2.98 -8.25
N GLU A 415 15.89 4.00 -9.08
CA GLU A 415 17.22 4.40 -9.56
C GLU A 415 18.07 4.98 -8.43
N ALA A 416 17.49 5.87 -7.63
CA ALA A 416 18.14 6.42 -6.44
C ALA A 416 18.44 5.31 -5.42
N THR A 417 17.47 4.42 -5.15
CA THR A 417 17.62 3.29 -4.22
C THR A 417 18.77 2.38 -4.62
N LYS A 418 18.85 1.99 -5.90
CA LYS A 418 19.93 1.14 -6.40
C LYS A 418 21.29 1.78 -6.17
N LEU A 419 21.42 3.10 -6.35
CA LEU A 419 22.68 3.79 -6.14
C LEU A 419 23.01 3.98 -4.66
N PHE A 420 22.01 4.31 -3.84
CA PHE A 420 22.18 4.60 -2.41
C PHE A 420 22.66 3.39 -1.61
N TRP A 421 22.07 2.21 -1.85
CA TRP A 421 22.47 0.95 -1.18
C TRP A 421 23.45 0.11 -2.00
N GLY A 422 23.91 0.60 -3.15
CA GLY A 422 24.87 -0.08 -4.01
C GLY A 422 26.31 -0.08 -3.48
N THR A 423 27.25 -0.32 -4.40
CA THR A 423 28.69 -0.34 -4.13
C THR A 423 29.22 1.04 -3.70
N PRO A 424 30.45 1.16 -3.17
CA PRO A 424 31.04 2.46 -2.87
C PRO A 424 31.09 3.42 -4.07
N GLU A 425 31.21 2.89 -5.29
CA GLU A 425 31.16 3.70 -6.52
C GLU A 425 29.74 4.20 -6.80
N ASP A 426 28.74 3.34 -6.65
CA ASP A 426 27.33 3.70 -6.80
C ASP A 426 26.92 4.81 -5.81
N ARG A 427 27.38 4.73 -4.56
CA ARG A 427 27.12 5.76 -3.53
C ARG A 427 27.74 7.10 -3.89
N ARG A 428 28.95 7.11 -4.47
CA ARG A 428 29.56 8.33 -4.99
C ARG A 428 28.74 8.92 -6.13
N LYS A 429 28.19 8.07 -7.01
CA LYS A 429 27.30 8.50 -8.09
C LYS A 429 25.99 9.07 -7.53
N TYR A 430 25.38 8.42 -6.54
CA TYR A 430 24.21 8.94 -5.83
C TYR A 430 24.47 10.34 -5.29
N ASN A 431 25.54 10.52 -4.49
CA ASN A 431 25.86 11.82 -3.89
C ASN A 431 26.08 12.92 -4.93
N ARG A 432 26.65 12.57 -6.10
CA ARG A 432 26.84 13.53 -7.20
C ARG A 432 25.51 13.94 -7.83
N GLU A 433 24.62 12.99 -8.10
CA GLU A 433 23.30 13.28 -8.68
C GLU A 433 22.39 14.01 -7.69
N LEU A 434 22.41 13.61 -6.42
CA LEU A 434 21.72 14.31 -5.34
C LEU A 434 22.17 15.77 -5.30
N ARG A 435 23.49 16.05 -5.21
CA ARG A 435 24.02 17.42 -5.18
C ARG A 435 23.61 18.27 -6.38
N ARG A 436 23.68 17.71 -7.60
CA ARG A 436 23.19 18.39 -8.82
C ARG A 436 21.69 18.70 -8.75
N SER A 437 20.92 17.81 -8.14
CA SER A 437 19.48 18.04 -7.97
C SER A 437 19.17 19.09 -6.91
N VAL A 438 19.97 19.16 -5.83
CA VAL A 438 19.90 20.20 -4.79
C VAL A 438 20.22 21.59 -5.37
N GLU A 439 21.28 21.70 -6.18
CA GLU A 439 21.64 22.97 -6.83
C GLU A 439 20.49 23.50 -7.69
N ARG A 440 19.80 22.62 -8.44
CA ARG A 440 18.63 22.99 -9.25
C ARG A 440 17.43 23.44 -8.42
N THR A 441 17.24 22.95 -7.21
CA THR A 441 16.12 23.40 -6.37
C THR A 441 16.28 24.85 -5.91
N ALA A 442 17.52 25.33 -5.76
CA ALA A 442 17.82 26.71 -5.43
C ALA A 442 17.62 27.69 -6.61
N GLU A 443 17.66 27.19 -7.85
CA GLU A 443 17.50 27.99 -9.07
C GLU A 443 16.03 28.20 -9.48
N THR A 444 15.10 27.45 -8.88
CA THR A 444 13.66 27.41 -9.24
C THR A 444 12.81 28.20 -8.26
#